data_AF-A0A8D1LYY4-F1
#
_entry.id   AF-A0A8D1LYY4-F1
#
_cell.length_a   1.000
_cell.length_b   1.000
_cell.length_c   1.000
_cell.angle_alpha   90.00
_cell.angle_beta   90.00
_cell.angle_gamma   90.00
#
_symmetry.space_group_name_H-M   'P 1'
#
loop_
_entity.id
_entity.type
_entity.pdbx_description
1 polymer ?
#
loop_
_entity_poly.entity_id
_entity_poly.type
_entity_poly.pdbx_seq_one_letter_code
_entity_poly.pdbx_strand_id
1 'polypeptide(L)'
;DQCPPDVKVVGLEGSDKLSILRGCPGLPGAAGPKGEAGANGPKGERGSPGVVGKAGPAGPKGNQGDEKKRDRDGAREEVGPRTCKELLTRGHFLSGWHTIYLPDCQPLTVLCDMDTDGGGWTVFQRRSDGSVDFYRDWAAYKRGFGSQLGEFWLGNDHIHALTAQGTSELRVDLVDFEGNHQFAKYRSFQVAGEAEKYKLVLGGFLEGNAGDSLSSHRDQFFSTKDQDNDNHSGNCAEQYHGAWWYNACHSSNLNGRYLRGLHTSYANGVNWRSGRGYNYSYQVSEMKVRLT
;
A
#
# COMPACT_ATOMS: atom_id res chain seq x y z
N ASP A 1 25.52 -24.56 -36.33
CA ASP A 1 26.11 -23.27 -35.94
C ASP A 1 26.75 -23.40 -34.56
N GLN A 2 28.02 -23.80 -34.53
CA GLN A 2 29.20 -22.94 -34.37
C GLN A 2 29.44 -22.51 -32.91
N CYS A 3 30.17 -23.36 -32.18
CA CYS A 3 30.93 -22.96 -31.01
C CYS A 3 32.42 -23.14 -31.37
N PRO A 4 33.22 -22.07 -31.51
CA PRO A 4 34.64 -22.19 -31.83
C PRO A 4 35.42 -22.77 -30.64
N PRO A 5 36.47 -23.58 -30.86
CA PRO A 5 37.24 -24.19 -29.78
C PRO A 5 37.97 -23.11 -28.97
N ASP A 6 37.91 -23.23 -27.65
CA ASP A 6 38.53 -22.29 -26.71
C ASP A 6 40.03 -22.61 -26.60
N VAL A 7 40.87 -21.76 -27.19
CA VAL A 7 42.33 -21.92 -27.22
C VAL A 7 42.94 -21.08 -26.11
N LYS A 8 43.49 -21.74 -25.08
CA LYS A 8 44.31 -21.08 -24.06
C LYS A 8 45.78 -21.25 -24.36
N VAL A 9 46.46 -20.15 -24.64
CA VAL A 9 47.92 -20.08 -24.77
C VAL A 9 48.50 -19.72 -23.41
N VAL A 10 49.33 -20.60 -22.85
CA VAL A 10 50.04 -20.34 -21.60
C VAL A 10 51.49 -20.00 -21.95
N GLY A 11 51.92 -18.80 -21.57
CA GLY A 11 53.32 -18.37 -21.73
C GLY A 11 54.17 -18.88 -20.58
N LEU A 12 55.31 -19.49 -20.90
CA LEU A 12 56.40 -19.76 -19.97
C LEU A 12 57.61 -18.95 -20.48
N GLU A 13 58.36 -18.31 -19.58
CA GLU A 13 59.40 -17.33 -19.97
C GLU A 13 60.42 -17.92 -20.96
N GLY A 14 60.60 -17.22 -22.09
CA GLY A 14 61.34 -17.69 -23.27
C GLY A 14 60.44 -17.74 -24.52
N SER A 15 61.02 -17.97 -25.71
CA SER A 15 60.30 -17.93 -27.00
C SER A 15 59.41 -19.15 -27.29
N ASP A 16 59.16 -20.02 -26.31
CA ASP A 16 58.38 -21.25 -26.50
C ASP A 16 56.93 -21.05 -26.03
N LYS A 17 55.97 -21.39 -26.90
CA LYS A 17 54.53 -21.34 -26.61
C LYS A 17 53.89 -22.72 -26.70
N LEU A 18 53.20 -23.15 -25.64
CA LEU A 18 52.43 -24.39 -25.62
C LEU A 18 50.93 -24.08 -25.84
N SER A 19 50.31 -24.79 -26.79
CA SER A 19 48.88 -24.66 -27.11
C SER A 19 48.13 -25.89 -26.62
N ILE A 20 47.18 -25.72 -25.68
CA ILE A 20 46.34 -26.82 -25.18
C ILE A 20 44.97 -26.73 -25.85
N LEU A 21 44.64 -27.72 -26.68
CA LEU A 21 43.34 -27.86 -27.32
C LEU A 21 42.40 -28.66 -26.41
N ARG A 22 41.41 -27.99 -25.81
CA ARG A 22 40.37 -28.66 -25.03
C ARG A 22 39.24 -29.05 -25.98
N GLY A 23 39.06 -30.36 -26.19
CA GLY A 23 37.96 -30.89 -27.00
C GLY A 23 36.60 -30.58 -26.37
N CYS A 24 35.58 -30.42 -27.22
CA CYS A 24 34.21 -30.17 -26.80
C CYS A 24 33.71 -31.30 -25.86
N PRO A 25 32.95 -30.98 -24.79
CA PRO A 25 32.23 -31.99 -24.04
C PRO A 25 31.33 -32.80 -24.98
N GLY A 26 31.32 -34.12 -24.82
CA GLY A 26 30.41 -34.99 -25.58
C GLY A 26 28.95 -34.57 -25.36
N LEU A 27 28.13 -34.71 -26.41
CA LEU A 27 26.69 -34.48 -26.31
C LEU A 27 26.12 -35.34 -25.16
N PRO A 28 25.24 -34.78 -24.31
CA PRO A 28 24.53 -35.58 -23.32
C PRO A 28 23.83 -36.76 -23.99
N GLY A 29 23.92 -37.94 -23.38
CA GLY A 29 23.20 -39.13 -23.87
C GLY A 29 21.71 -38.84 -23.97
N ALA A 30 21.05 -39.43 -24.98
CA ALA A 30 19.60 -39.30 -25.14
C ALA A 30 18.88 -39.68 -23.84
N ALA A 31 17.87 -38.89 -23.46
CA ALA A 31 17.04 -39.21 -22.32
C ALA A 31 16.41 -40.60 -22.52
N GLY A 32 16.54 -41.47 -21.51
CA GLY A 32 15.91 -42.79 -21.55
C GLY A 32 14.39 -42.68 -21.72
N PRO A 33 13.74 -43.70 -22.31
CA PRO A 33 12.29 -43.70 -22.48
C PRO A 33 11.62 -43.52 -21.12
N LYS A 34 10.61 -42.65 -21.07
CA LYS A 34 9.79 -42.44 -19.88
C LYS A 34 9.10 -43.76 -19.52
N GLY A 35 9.33 -44.25 -18.30
CA GLY A 35 8.69 -45.47 -17.80
C GLY A 35 7.15 -45.36 -17.86
N GLU A 36 6.49 -46.47 -18.17
CA GLU A 36 5.03 -46.55 -18.18
C GLU A 36 4.45 -46.14 -16.82
N ALA A 37 3.29 -45.48 -16.84
CA ALA A 37 2.60 -45.10 -15.62
C ALA A 37 2.18 -46.37 -14.86
N GLY A 38 2.61 -46.50 -13.61
CA GLY A 38 2.21 -47.60 -12.75
C GLY A 38 0.69 -47.67 -12.59
N ALA A 39 0.13 -48.87 -12.65
CA ALA A 39 -1.30 -49.09 -12.47
C ALA A 39 -1.78 -48.51 -11.13
N ASN A 40 -2.90 -47.79 -11.14
CA ASN A 40 -3.52 -47.27 -9.92
C ASN A 40 -3.81 -48.44 -8.96
N GLY A 41 -3.26 -48.37 -7.75
CA GLY A 41 -3.50 -49.37 -6.71
C GLY A 41 -4.99 -49.46 -6.34
N PRO A 42 -5.48 -50.65 -5.91
CA PRO A 42 -6.86 -50.81 -5.50
C PRO A 42 -7.19 -49.84 -4.35
N LYS A 43 -8.34 -49.19 -4.46
CA LYS A 43 -8.87 -48.28 -3.44
C LYS A 43 -9.03 -49.07 -2.13
N GLY A 44 -8.31 -48.66 -1.08
CA GLY A 44 -8.35 -49.31 0.23
C GLY A 44 -9.78 -49.39 0.77
N GLU A 45 -10.14 -50.56 1.30
CA GLU A 45 -11.44 -50.78 1.93
C GLU A 45 -11.62 -49.84 3.12
N ARG A 46 -12.83 -49.30 3.26
CA ARG A 46 -13.19 -48.39 4.35
C ARG A 46 -13.11 -49.18 5.67
N GLY A 47 -12.23 -48.77 6.57
CA GLY A 47 -12.13 -49.34 7.92
C GLY A 47 -13.48 -49.32 8.64
N SER A 48 -13.76 -50.38 9.40
CA SER A 48 -14.97 -50.48 10.22
C SER A 48 -15.09 -49.29 11.18
N PRO A 49 -16.30 -48.73 11.42
CA PRO A 49 -16.49 -47.65 12.36
C PRO A 49 -15.95 -48.02 13.75
N GLY A 50 -15.19 -47.11 14.36
CA GLY A 50 -14.67 -47.28 15.71
C GLY A 50 -15.79 -47.49 16.73
N VAL A 51 -15.55 -48.33 17.73
CA VAL A 51 -16.48 -48.61 18.82
C VAL A 51 -16.82 -47.30 19.53
N VAL A 52 -18.11 -46.99 19.67
CA VAL A 52 -18.60 -45.76 20.33
C VAL A 52 -18.04 -45.70 21.76
N GLY A 53 -17.28 -44.64 22.05
CA GLY A 53 -16.74 -44.40 23.39
C GLY A 53 -17.86 -44.26 24.42
N LYS A 54 -17.67 -44.86 25.60
CA LYS A 54 -18.59 -44.69 26.73
C LYS A 54 -18.76 -43.21 27.04
N ALA A 55 -19.99 -42.77 27.26
CA ALA A 55 -20.31 -41.39 27.63
C ALA A 55 -19.47 -40.95 28.85
N GLY A 56 -18.80 -39.80 28.72
CA GLY A 56 -18.08 -39.19 29.84
C GLY A 56 -19.03 -38.81 30.97
N PRO A 57 -18.54 -38.72 32.23
CA PRO A 57 -19.36 -38.28 33.35
C PRO A 57 -19.89 -36.86 33.09
N ALA A 58 -21.11 -36.60 33.57
CA ALA A 58 -21.74 -35.29 33.45
C ALA A 58 -20.86 -34.21 34.09
N GLY A 59 -20.60 -33.14 33.34
CA GLY A 59 -19.84 -31.99 33.83
C GLY A 59 -20.51 -31.33 35.04
N PRO A 60 -19.75 -30.68 35.93
CA PRO A 60 -20.30 -30.00 37.09
C PRO A 60 -21.31 -28.91 36.66
N LYS A 61 -22.41 -28.83 37.41
CA LYS A 61 -23.50 -27.87 37.20
C LYS A 61 -22.94 -26.44 37.25
N GLY A 62 -23.11 -25.68 36.17
CA GLY A 62 -22.64 -24.30 36.09
C GLY A 62 -23.28 -23.42 37.17
N ASN A 63 -22.46 -22.56 37.79
CA ASN A 63 -22.94 -21.57 38.74
C ASN A 63 -23.91 -20.60 38.05
N GLN A 64 -25.01 -20.33 38.74
CA GLN A 64 -26.06 -19.40 38.35
C GLN A 64 -25.44 -18.02 38.06
N GLY A 65 -25.65 -17.52 36.84
CA GLY A 65 -25.11 -16.22 36.43
C GLY A 65 -25.72 -15.10 37.26
N ASP A 66 -24.85 -14.20 37.74
CA ASP A 66 -25.25 -12.95 38.36
C ASP A 66 -26.11 -12.15 37.37
N GLU A 67 -27.40 -12.02 37.68
CA GLU A 67 -28.29 -11.07 37.03
C GLU A 67 -27.78 -9.65 37.33
N LYS A 68 -27.00 -9.09 36.39
CA LYS A 68 -26.90 -7.64 36.26
C LYS A 68 -28.30 -7.14 35.90
N LYS A 69 -29.01 -6.60 36.91
CA LYS A 69 -30.16 -5.73 36.73
C LYS A 69 -29.80 -4.70 35.65
N ARG A 70 -30.40 -4.85 34.48
CA ARG A 70 -30.46 -3.78 33.48
C ARG A 70 -31.50 -2.79 33.99
N ASP A 71 -31.02 -1.74 34.63
CA ASP A 71 -31.81 -0.53 34.77
C ASP A 71 -32.18 -0.03 33.36
N ARG A 72 -33.49 0.12 33.18
CA ARG A 72 -34.15 0.64 31.99
C ARG A 72 -33.92 2.14 31.97
N ASP A 73 -32.78 2.56 31.43
CA ASP A 73 -32.62 3.91 30.91
C ASP A 73 -32.20 3.79 29.44
N GLY A 74 -32.94 4.47 28.56
CA GLY A 74 -32.85 4.35 27.11
C GLY A 74 -31.43 4.55 26.57
N ALA A 75 -30.73 3.45 26.34
CA ALA A 75 -29.46 3.44 25.64
C ALA A 75 -29.74 3.81 24.17
N ARG A 76 -29.28 5.01 23.79
CA ARG A 76 -29.05 5.40 22.40
C ARG A 76 -28.39 4.24 21.67
N GLU A 77 -28.86 3.97 20.47
CA GLU A 77 -28.20 3.11 19.48
C GLU A 77 -26.69 3.46 19.47
N GLU A 78 -25.83 2.52 19.89
CA GLU A 78 -24.38 2.69 19.94
C GLU A 78 -23.86 2.88 18.52
N VAL A 79 -23.81 4.13 18.06
CA VAL A 79 -23.18 4.51 16.80
C VAL A 79 -21.70 4.14 16.91
N GLY A 80 -21.26 3.18 16.07
CA GLY A 80 -19.88 2.74 16.04
C GLY A 80 -18.91 3.89 15.75
N PRO A 81 -17.59 3.68 15.98
CA PRO A 81 -16.61 4.76 15.89
C PRO A 81 -16.59 5.39 14.50
N ARG A 82 -16.54 6.72 14.43
CA ARG A 82 -16.49 7.45 13.14
C ARG A 82 -15.06 7.63 12.62
N THR A 83 -14.07 7.59 13.51
CA THR A 83 -12.67 7.89 13.18
C THR A 83 -11.71 7.02 13.98
N CYS A 84 -10.45 6.92 13.51
CA CYS A 84 -9.37 6.31 14.30
C CYS A 84 -9.10 7.08 15.60
N LYS A 85 -9.40 8.38 15.64
CA LYS A 85 -9.29 9.18 16.88
C LYS A 85 -10.28 8.70 17.94
N GLU A 86 -11.52 8.39 17.56
CA GLU A 86 -12.50 7.80 18.49
C GLU A 86 -12.11 6.39 18.95
N LEU A 87 -11.54 5.58 18.06
CA LEU A 87 -11.01 4.27 18.45
C LEU A 87 -9.92 4.41 19.51
N LEU A 88 -8.98 5.35 19.32
CA LEU A 88 -7.93 5.63 20.29
C LEU A 88 -8.51 6.07 21.65
N THR A 89 -9.51 6.95 21.68
CA THR A 89 -10.14 7.38 22.95
C THR A 89 -10.92 6.26 23.64
N ARG A 90 -11.42 5.28 22.87
CA ARG A 90 -12.06 4.05 23.37
C ARG A 90 -11.04 2.97 23.82
N GLY A 91 -9.74 3.25 23.79
CA GLY A 91 -8.69 2.37 24.30
C GLY A 91 -8.05 1.43 23.26
N HIS A 92 -8.25 1.68 21.96
CA HIS A 92 -7.53 0.97 20.91
C HIS A 92 -6.17 1.63 20.68
N PHE A 93 -5.13 1.14 21.36
CA PHE A 93 -3.79 1.74 21.33
C PHE A 93 -2.85 1.14 20.26
N LEU A 94 -3.20 0.01 19.66
CA LEU A 94 -2.36 -0.63 18.65
C LEU A 94 -2.77 -0.20 17.25
N SER A 95 -1.78 0.22 16.46
CA SER A 95 -1.94 0.48 15.04
C SER A 95 -2.44 -0.77 14.31
N GLY A 96 -3.34 -0.60 13.35
CA GLY A 96 -3.92 -1.73 12.61
C GLY A 96 -5.27 -1.42 11.96
N TRP A 97 -5.80 -2.42 11.26
CA TRP A 97 -7.07 -2.32 10.54
C TRP A 97 -8.26 -2.39 11.50
N HIS A 98 -9.14 -1.40 11.41
CA HIS A 98 -10.34 -1.29 12.23
C HIS A 98 -11.53 -0.86 11.37
N THR A 99 -12.74 -1.25 11.80
CA THR A 99 -13.98 -0.79 11.17
C THR A 99 -14.43 0.52 11.79
N ILE A 100 -14.70 1.52 10.95
CA ILE A 100 -15.37 2.77 11.29
C ILE A 100 -16.66 2.91 10.48
N TYR A 101 -17.52 3.85 10.86
CA TYR A 101 -18.80 4.08 10.18
C TYR A 101 -18.83 5.46 9.54
N LEU A 102 -18.96 5.52 8.22
CA LEU A 102 -19.08 6.75 7.43
C LEU A 102 -20.39 7.51 7.73
N PRO A 103 -20.53 8.80 7.39
CA PRO A 103 -21.72 9.59 7.70
C PRO A 103 -23.08 8.99 7.31
N ASP A 104 -23.11 8.23 6.22
CA ASP A 104 -24.26 7.48 5.71
C ASP A 104 -24.46 6.11 6.41
N CYS A 105 -23.73 5.89 7.50
CA CYS A 105 -23.67 4.67 8.30
C CYS A 105 -23.07 3.45 7.58
N GLN A 106 -22.41 3.63 6.43
CA GLN A 106 -21.70 2.52 5.78
C GLN A 106 -20.44 2.14 6.56
N PRO A 107 -20.20 0.84 6.81
CA PRO A 107 -18.98 0.38 7.44
C PRO A 107 -17.80 0.48 6.47
N LEU A 108 -16.68 1.02 6.93
CA LEU A 108 -15.43 1.09 6.20
C LEU A 108 -14.28 0.57 7.07
N THR A 109 -13.52 -0.39 6.55
CA THR A 109 -12.31 -0.88 7.21
C THR A 109 -11.11 -0.01 6.82
N VAL A 110 -10.50 0.65 7.81
CA VAL A 110 -9.40 1.60 7.62
C VAL A 110 -8.17 1.21 8.43
N LEU A 111 -7.00 1.61 7.97
CA LEU A 111 -5.76 1.48 8.74
C LEU A 111 -5.65 2.66 9.71
N CYS A 112 -5.61 2.35 11.00
CA CYS A 112 -5.34 3.33 12.05
C CYS A 112 -3.87 3.32 12.43
N ASP A 113 -3.24 4.49 12.40
CA ASP A 113 -1.95 4.74 13.04
C ASP A 113 -2.21 5.37 14.41
N MET A 114 -1.92 4.59 15.45
CA MET A 114 -2.15 4.92 16.85
C MET A 114 -0.88 5.40 17.56
N ASP A 115 0.25 5.49 16.85
CA ASP A 115 1.56 5.75 17.45
C ASP A 115 2.10 7.13 17.05
N THR A 116 2.03 7.48 15.76
CA THR A 116 2.66 8.70 15.23
C THR A 116 1.98 9.95 15.77
N ASP A 117 2.76 10.89 16.32
CA ASP A 117 2.28 12.22 16.73
C ASP A 117 1.03 12.16 17.64
N GLY A 118 1.02 11.23 18.59
CA GLY A 118 -0.08 11.01 19.53
C GLY A 118 -1.24 10.16 18.99
N GLY A 119 -1.09 9.58 17.81
CA GLY A 119 -2.01 8.57 17.26
C GLY A 119 -3.38 9.07 16.84
N GLY A 120 -4.25 8.12 16.48
CA GLY A 120 -5.63 8.38 16.07
C GLY A 120 -5.73 8.84 14.61
N TRP A 121 -4.73 8.54 13.79
CA TRP A 121 -4.70 8.88 12.38
C TRP A 121 -5.34 7.79 11.54
N THR A 122 -6.15 8.19 10.55
CA THR A 122 -6.69 7.29 9.52
C THR A 122 -5.81 7.39 8.28
N VAL A 123 -5.09 6.31 7.96
CA VAL A 123 -4.19 6.23 6.79
C VAL A 123 -5.01 5.90 5.55
N PHE A 124 -4.88 6.73 4.50
CA PHE A 124 -5.61 6.56 3.25
C PHE A 124 -4.73 6.27 2.03
N GLN A 125 -3.42 6.46 2.16
CA GLN A 125 -2.43 6.06 1.15
C GLN A 125 -1.23 5.43 1.85
N ARG A 126 -0.70 4.34 1.29
CA ARG A 126 0.52 3.70 1.76
C ARG A 126 1.35 3.14 0.61
N ARG A 127 2.64 3.48 0.58
CA ARG A 127 3.71 2.92 -0.27
C ARG A 127 4.82 2.38 0.64
N SER A 128 5.44 1.25 0.28
CA SER A 128 6.50 0.63 1.09
C SER A 128 7.47 -0.26 0.31
N ASP A 129 7.03 -0.89 -0.79
CA ASP A 129 7.83 -1.92 -1.47
C ASP A 129 7.65 -1.98 -3.00
N GLY A 130 6.66 -1.25 -3.54
CA GLY A 130 6.31 -1.26 -4.95
C GLY A 130 5.58 -2.53 -5.41
N SER A 131 4.99 -3.29 -4.48
CA SER A 131 4.22 -4.50 -4.78
C SER A 131 2.90 -4.21 -5.51
N VAL A 132 2.37 -2.99 -5.39
CA VAL A 132 1.12 -2.57 -6.02
C VAL A 132 1.40 -1.53 -7.11
N ASP A 133 0.82 -1.75 -8.29
CA ASP A 133 0.83 -0.76 -9.36
C ASP A 133 -0.14 0.39 -9.03
N PHE A 134 0.38 1.62 -8.98
CA PHE A 134 -0.37 2.85 -8.75
C PHE A 134 -0.68 3.61 -10.05
N TYR A 135 -0.19 3.18 -11.22
CA TYR A 135 -0.52 3.82 -12.50
C TYR A 135 -1.89 3.33 -13.04
N ARG A 136 -2.94 3.64 -12.28
CA ARG A 136 -4.32 3.17 -12.46
C ARG A 136 -5.23 4.23 -13.08
N ASP A 137 -6.42 3.79 -13.45
CA ASP A 137 -7.47 4.61 -14.06
C ASP A 137 -8.34 5.34 -13.02
N TRP A 138 -9.25 6.20 -13.49
CA TRP A 138 -10.17 6.97 -12.65
C TRP A 138 -11.02 6.07 -11.77
N ALA A 139 -11.57 4.99 -12.35
CA ALA A 139 -12.45 4.07 -11.65
C ALA A 139 -11.76 3.35 -10.49
N ALA A 140 -10.48 3.00 -10.65
CA ALA A 140 -9.67 2.43 -9.58
C ALA A 140 -9.39 3.44 -8.46
N TYR A 141 -8.97 4.66 -8.79
CA TYR A 141 -8.73 5.71 -7.80
C TYR A 141 -9.99 6.14 -7.06
N LYS A 142 -11.14 6.12 -7.74
CA LYS A 142 -12.46 6.34 -7.15
C LYS A 142 -12.81 5.32 -6.07
N ARG A 143 -12.73 4.02 -6.40
CA ARG A 143 -13.14 2.92 -5.50
C ARG A 143 -12.08 2.52 -4.46
N GLY A 144 -10.81 2.79 -4.75
CA GLY A 144 -9.68 2.29 -3.97
C GLY A 144 -9.13 0.96 -4.53
N PHE A 145 -7.87 0.68 -4.19
CA PHE A 145 -7.14 -0.51 -4.63
C PHE A 145 -5.96 -0.81 -3.71
N GLY A 146 -5.39 -2.01 -3.86
CA GLY A 146 -4.23 -2.47 -3.10
C GLY A 146 -4.57 -3.57 -2.11
N SER A 147 -3.81 -3.66 -1.03
CA SER A 147 -3.93 -4.72 -0.03
C SER A 147 -3.81 -4.19 1.39
N GLN A 148 -4.59 -4.77 2.30
CA GLN A 148 -4.47 -4.47 3.73
C GLN A 148 -3.11 -4.88 4.31
N LEU A 149 -2.44 -5.84 3.69
CA LEU A 149 -1.13 -6.33 4.14
C LEU A 149 0.05 -5.48 3.64
N GLY A 150 -0.19 -4.51 2.76
CA GLY A 150 0.88 -3.76 2.09
C GLY A 150 0.43 -2.38 1.61
N GLU A 151 0.66 -2.11 0.33
CA GLU A 151 0.38 -0.82 -0.29
C GLU A 151 -1.09 -0.69 -0.70
N PHE A 152 -1.66 0.50 -0.54
CA PHE A 152 -3.03 0.77 -0.94
C PHE A 152 -3.31 2.26 -1.17
N TRP A 153 -4.39 2.50 -1.93
CA TRP A 153 -5.12 3.76 -1.98
C TRP A 153 -6.55 3.49 -1.52
N LEU A 154 -7.03 4.19 -0.50
CA LEU A 154 -8.31 3.90 0.14
C LEU A 154 -9.52 4.13 -0.78
N GLY A 155 -9.38 5.02 -1.76
CA GLY A 155 -10.44 5.38 -2.71
C GLY A 155 -10.94 6.80 -2.49
N ASN A 156 -11.10 7.57 -3.57
CA ASN A 156 -11.47 8.97 -3.52
C ASN A 156 -12.87 9.18 -2.92
N ASP A 157 -13.81 8.26 -3.16
CA ASP A 157 -15.15 8.32 -2.54
C ASP A 157 -15.05 8.21 -1.01
N HIS A 158 -14.22 7.30 -0.51
CA HIS A 158 -13.99 7.12 0.92
C HIS A 158 -13.25 8.32 1.53
N ILE A 159 -12.21 8.84 0.85
CA ILE A 159 -11.46 10.01 1.33
C ILE A 159 -12.37 11.25 1.39
N HIS A 160 -13.22 11.45 0.38
CA HIS A 160 -14.23 12.50 0.40
C HIS A 160 -15.16 12.35 1.62
N ALA A 161 -15.74 11.15 1.83
CA ALA A 161 -16.64 10.90 2.95
C ALA A 161 -15.97 11.13 4.33
N LEU A 162 -14.70 10.73 4.47
CA LEU A 162 -13.92 10.92 5.70
C LEU A 162 -13.54 12.37 5.99
N THR A 163 -13.49 13.22 4.97
CA THR A 163 -13.02 14.61 5.09
C THR A 163 -14.12 15.64 4.85
N ALA A 164 -15.35 15.21 4.58
CA ALA A 164 -16.50 16.08 4.34
C ALA A 164 -17.05 16.72 5.64
N GLN A 165 -16.84 16.10 6.80
CA GLN A 165 -17.38 16.57 8.07
C GLN A 165 -16.27 16.97 9.05
N GLY A 166 -16.44 18.15 9.65
CA GLY A 166 -15.45 18.73 10.54
C GLY A 166 -14.18 19.16 9.82
N THR A 167 -13.13 19.45 10.57
CA THR A 167 -11.82 19.81 10.02
C THR A 167 -10.83 18.70 10.34
N SER A 168 -10.25 18.11 9.30
CA SER A 168 -9.23 17.08 9.43
C SER A 168 -7.87 17.66 9.11
N GLU A 169 -6.89 17.53 10.00
CA GLU A 169 -5.49 17.80 9.66
C GLU A 169 -4.94 16.68 8.77
N LEU A 170 -3.98 17.01 7.90
CA LEU A 170 -3.25 16.06 7.08
C LEU A 170 -1.81 15.95 7.57
N ARG A 171 -1.33 14.71 7.65
CA ARG A 171 0.09 14.39 7.81
C ARG A 171 0.54 13.50 6.66
N VAL A 172 1.72 13.82 6.13
CA VAL A 172 2.45 13.00 5.17
C VAL A 172 3.72 12.54 5.85
N ASP A 173 3.93 11.23 5.96
CA ASP A 173 5.16 10.61 6.47
C ASP A 173 5.94 9.98 5.31
N LEU A 174 7.24 10.24 5.26
CA LEU A 174 8.15 9.80 4.20
C LEU A 174 9.39 9.16 4.81
N VAL A 175 9.86 8.07 4.22
CA VAL A 175 11.15 7.44 4.59
C VAL A 175 11.95 7.17 3.34
N ASP A 176 13.21 7.60 3.34
CA ASP A 176 14.16 7.32 2.25
C ASP A 176 14.82 5.95 2.43
N PHE A 177 15.54 5.47 1.41
CA PHE A 177 16.21 4.16 1.44
C PHE A 177 17.41 4.10 2.40
N GLU A 178 17.84 5.24 2.94
CA GLU A 178 18.84 5.36 3.97
C GLU A 178 18.23 5.33 5.39
N GLY A 179 16.90 5.26 5.50
CA GLY A 179 16.18 5.21 6.77
C GLY A 179 15.93 6.58 7.40
N ASN A 180 16.13 7.67 6.68
CA ASN A 180 15.82 9.01 7.17
C ASN A 180 14.32 9.28 7.10
N HIS A 181 13.73 9.64 8.24
CA HIS A 181 12.33 9.98 8.35
C HIS A 181 12.09 11.47 8.11
N GLN A 182 11.13 11.78 7.25
CA GLN A 182 10.65 13.12 6.99
C GLN A 182 9.13 13.19 7.08
N PHE A 183 8.58 14.36 7.40
CA PHE A 183 7.14 14.55 7.41
C PHE A 183 6.74 15.97 6.99
N ALA A 184 5.46 16.14 6.64
CA ALA A 184 4.81 17.43 6.41
C ALA A 184 3.38 17.42 7.00
N LYS A 185 3.00 18.49 7.72
CA LYS A 185 1.66 18.66 8.29
C LYS A 185 0.94 19.88 7.70
N TYR A 186 -0.36 19.74 7.49
CA TYR A 186 -1.24 20.79 6.99
C TYR A 186 -2.45 20.94 7.92
N ARG A 187 -2.87 22.19 8.14
CA ARG A 187 -3.91 22.57 9.10
C ARG A 187 -5.26 21.91 8.82
N SER A 188 -5.61 21.80 7.55
CA SER A 188 -6.85 21.17 7.11
C SER A 188 -6.64 20.49 5.77
N PHE A 189 -7.41 19.44 5.53
CA PHE A 189 -7.42 18.69 4.28
C PHE A 189 -8.81 18.14 4.03
N GLN A 190 -9.31 18.42 2.84
CA GLN A 190 -10.57 17.92 2.34
C GLN A 190 -10.45 17.60 0.85
N VAL A 191 -11.12 16.53 0.47
CA VAL A 191 -11.31 16.13 -0.93
C VAL A 191 -12.78 16.35 -1.27
N ALA A 192 -13.06 17.11 -2.33
CA ALA A 192 -14.43 17.35 -2.80
C ALA A 192 -15.06 16.07 -3.39
N GLY A 193 -16.35 16.12 -3.73
CA GLY A 193 -17.02 14.99 -4.38
C GLY A 193 -16.60 14.79 -5.83
N GLU A 194 -17.05 13.68 -6.44
CA GLU A 194 -16.75 13.36 -7.85
C GLU A 194 -17.27 14.42 -8.83
N ALA A 195 -18.40 15.07 -8.53
CA ALA A 195 -18.94 16.17 -9.34
C ALA A 195 -17.98 17.36 -9.44
N GLU A 196 -17.12 17.54 -8.43
CA GLU A 196 -16.02 18.50 -8.41
C GLU A 196 -14.66 17.79 -8.61
N LYS A 197 -14.67 16.62 -9.26
CA LYS A 197 -13.48 15.87 -9.67
C LYS A 197 -12.49 15.65 -8.52
N TYR A 198 -13.01 15.41 -7.32
CA TYR A 198 -12.21 15.21 -6.12
C TYR A 198 -11.21 16.35 -5.84
N LYS A 199 -11.58 17.60 -6.11
CA LYS A 199 -10.76 18.79 -5.87
C LYS A 199 -10.10 18.79 -4.49
N LEU A 200 -8.82 19.13 -4.42
CA LEU A 200 -8.07 19.28 -3.18
C LEU A 200 -8.37 20.63 -2.52
N VAL A 201 -8.98 20.61 -1.34
CA VAL A 201 -9.13 21.78 -0.46
C VAL A 201 -8.14 21.64 0.69
N LEU A 202 -7.06 22.42 0.65
CA LEU A 202 -5.92 22.28 1.57
C LEU A 202 -5.73 23.56 2.40
N GLY A 203 -5.64 23.40 3.72
CA GLY A 203 -5.27 24.47 4.64
C GLY A 203 -3.82 24.91 4.52
N GLY A 204 -3.39 25.81 5.41
CA GLY A 204 -1.99 26.24 5.48
C GLY A 204 -1.07 25.11 5.93
N PHE A 205 0.12 25.05 5.34
CA PHE A 205 1.24 24.25 5.86
C PHE A 205 1.55 24.68 7.30
N LEU A 206 1.77 23.71 8.18
CA LEU A 206 2.08 23.94 9.59
C LEU A 206 3.58 23.81 9.84
N GLU A 207 4.10 22.61 9.62
CA GLU A 207 5.48 22.23 9.95
C GLU A 207 5.86 20.91 9.26
N GLY A 208 7.14 20.57 9.32
CA GLY A 208 7.66 19.30 8.83
C GLY A 208 8.99 19.44 8.12
N ASN A 209 9.93 18.54 8.42
CA ASN A 209 11.27 18.52 7.84
C ASN A 209 11.29 18.03 6.37
N ALA A 210 10.17 17.56 5.81
CA ALA A 210 10.03 17.34 4.37
C ALA A 210 9.81 18.65 3.58
N GLY A 211 9.45 19.75 4.26
CA GLY A 211 9.01 21.00 3.64
C GLY A 211 7.66 20.89 2.93
N ASP A 212 7.23 21.98 2.29
CA ASP A 212 5.94 22.07 1.60
C ASP A 212 6.07 21.75 0.11
N SER A 213 5.43 20.66 -0.32
CA SER A 213 5.27 20.29 -1.73
C SER A 213 3.83 19.95 -2.10
N LEU A 214 2.85 20.35 -1.28
CA LEU A 214 1.43 20.13 -1.54
C LEU A 214 0.63 21.43 -1.69
N SER A 215 1.07 22.56 -1.13
CA SER A 215 0.31 23.81 -1.25
C SER A 215 0.13 24.30 -2.69
N SER A 216 1.05 23.97 -3.60
CA SER A 216 0.93 24.29 -5.03
C SER A 216 -0.19 23.51 -5.76
N HIS A 217 -0.66 22.43 -5.13
CA HIS A 217 -1.73 21.56 -5.60
C HIS A 217 -3.11 21.97 -5.04
N ARG A 218 -3.15 23.02 -4.21
CA ARG A 218 -4.40 23.55 -3.66
C ARG A 218 -5.36 23.94 -4.80
N ASP A 219 -6.63 23.64 -4.59
CA ASP A 219 -7.76 23.93 -5.48
C ASP A 219 -7.67 23.24 -6.85
N GLN A 220 -6.75 22.28 -7.01
CA GLN A 220 -6.63 21.50 -8.24
C GLN A 220 -7.56 20.27 -8.21
N PHE A 221 -8.04 19.90 -9.39
CA PHE A 221 -8.79 18.66 -9.59
C PHE A 221 -7.86 17.45 -9.61
N PHE A 222 -8.39 16.30 -9.22
CA PHE A 222 -7.65 15.04 -9.36
C PHE A 222 -7.63 14.63 -10.83
N SER A 223 -6.51 14.07 -11.29
CA SER A 223 -6.34 13.57 -12.66
C SER A 223 -5.71 12.18 -12.65
N THR A 224 -6.17 11.33 -13.58
CA THR A 224 -5.62 10.01 -13.89
C THR A 224 -5.25 9.95 -15.37
N LYS A 225 -4.55 8.89 -15.78
CA LYS A 225 -4.15 8.69 -17.18
C LYS A 225 -5.31 8.75 -18.18
N ASP A 226 -6.51 8.33 -17.76
CA ASP A 226 -7.73 8.26 -18.58
C ASP A 226 -8.69 9.44 -18.37
N GLN A 227 -8.40 10.33 -17.41
CA GLN A 227 -9.24 11.50 -17.14
C GLN A 227 -8.36 12.69 -16.73
N ASP A 228 -8.08 13.54 -17.72
CA ASP A 228 -7.28 14.75 -17.58
C ASP A 228 -8.13 15.93 -17.09
N ASN A 229 -7.80 16.44 -15.91
CA ASN A 229 -8.42 17.62 -15.30
C ASN A 229 -7.37 18.63 -14.82
N ASP A 230 -6.12 18.52 -15.30
CA ASP A 230 -5.05 19.41 -14.90
C ASP A 230 -5.01 20.70 -15.76
N ASN A 231 -4.11 21.64 -15.41
CA ASN A 231 -4.00 22.93 -16.10
C ASN A 231 -2.88 22.94 -17.15
N HIS A 232 -2.30 21.79 -17.45
CA HIS A 232 -1.24 21.67 -18.43
C HIS A 232 -1.82 21.42 -19.83
N SER A 233 -1.06 21.74 -20.88
CA SER A 233 -1.52 21.55 -22.27
C SER A 233 -1.53 20.08 -22.73
N GLY A 234 -1.08 19.17 -21.87
CA GLY A 234 -1.07 17.73 -22.10
C GLY A 234 -1.11 17.01 -20.75
N ASN A 235 -1.34 15.71 -20.77
CA ASN A 235 -1.74 14.97 -19.58
C ASN A 235 -0.58 14.74 -18.59
N CYS A 236 -0.62 15.42 -17.42
CA CYS A 236 0.39 15.27 -16.38
C CYS A 236 0.44 13.85 -15.80
N ALA A 237 -0.71 13.19 -15.68
CA ALA A 237 -0.80 11.84 -15.13
C ALA A 237 -0.10 10.82 -16.05
N GLU A 238 -0.26 10.95 -17.36
CA GLU A 238 0.48 10.16 -18.35
C GLU A 238 1.97 10.47 -18.33
N GLN A 239 2.34 11.75 -18.35
CA GLN A 239 3.73 12.18 -18.43
C GLN A 239 4.56 11.77 -17.19
N TYR A 240 3.96 11.85 -16.00
CA TYR A 240 4.63 11.57 -14.73
C TYR A 240 4.22 10.25 -14.08
N HIS A 241 3.50 9.40 -14.81
CA HIS A 241 3.13 8.04 -14.44
C HIS A 241 2.56 7.91 -13.02
N GLY A 242 1.52 8.68 -12.72
CA GLY A 242 0.84 8.67 -11.44
C GLY A 242 -0.61 9.11 -11.56
N ALA A 243 -1.23 9.41 -10.43
CA ALA A 243 -2.49 10.11 -10.36
C ALA A 243 -2.49 11.03 -9.15
N TRP A 244 -2.88 12.28 -9.36
CA TRP A 244 -2.70 13.33 -8.37
C TRP A 244 -3.58 14.53 -8.66
N TRP A 245 -3.59 15.49 -7.73
CA TRP A 245 -4.12 16.83 -7.95
C TRP A 245 -3.14 17.67 -8.78
N TYR A 246 -2.87 17.26 -10.02
CA TYR A 246 -1.89 17.94 -10.87
C TYR A 246 -2.32 19.37 -11.20
N ASN A 247 -1.35 20.29 -11.25
CA ASN A 247 -1.50 21.64 -11.77
C ASN A 247 -0.86 21.72 -13.16
N ALA A 248 0.41 22.13 -13.25
CA ALA A 248 1.21 22.09 -14.47
C ALA A 248 2.71 21.87 -14.17
N CYS A 249 3.13 20.69 -13.67
CA CYS A 249 2.32 19.53 -13.31
C CYS A 249 2.32 19.26 -11.79
N HIS A 250 3.48 19.19 -11.13
CA HIS A 250 3.52 18.91 -9.70
C HIS A 250 4.76 19.40 -8.96
N SER A 251 4.61 19.56 -7.63
CA SER A 251 5.72 19.52 -6.67
C SER A 251 5.76 18.24 -5.83
N SER A 252 4.70 17.44 -5.82
CA SER A 252 4.66 16.12 -5.21
C SER A 252 3.98 15.09 -6.13
N ASN A 253 4.43 13.84 -6.09
CA ASN A 253 3.90 12.75 -6.90
C ASN A 253 3.93 11.42 -6.14
N LEU A 254 3.31 11.36 -4.96
CA LEU A 254 3.42 10.20 -4.05
C LEU A 254 2.78 8.92 -4.60
N ASN A 255 1.93 9.05 -5.61
CA ASN A 255 1.31 7.97 -6.37
C ASN A 255 2.06 7.63 -7.67
N GLY A 256 3.25 8.20 -7.86
CA GLY A 256 4.13 7.89 -8.99
C GLY A 256 4.72 6.48 -8.93
N ARG A 257 5.62 6.19 -9.88
CA ARG A 257 6.29 4.89 -9.97
C ARG A 257 7.21 4.66 -8.78
N TYR A 258 7.28 3.41 -8.32
CA TYR A 258 8.18 3.03 -7.25
C TYR A 258 9.61 2.80 -7.80
N LEU A 259 10.43 3.85 -7.86
CA LEU A 259 11.73 3.84 -8.54
C LEU A 259 12.94 3.58 -7.64
N ARG A 260 12.70 3.32 -6.35
CA ARG A 260 13.70 2.86 -5.37
C ARG A 260 14.91 3.78 -5.20
N GLY A 261 14.69 5.02 -4.77
CA GLY A 261 15.74 5.99 -4.51
C GLY A 261 16.09 6.83 -5.73
N LEU A 262 17.38 7.07 -5.98
CA LEU A 262 17.86 7.91 -7.08
C LEU A 262 17.45 7.35 -8.45
N HIS A 263 16.92 8.20 -9.32
CA HIS A 263 16.51 7.82 -10.67
C HIS A 263 16.80 8.90 -11.72
N THR A 264 17.11 8.48 -12.94
CA THR A 264 17.49 9.37 -14.07
C THR A 264 16.29 9.98 -14.78
N SER A 265 15.14 9.30 -14.79
CA SER A 265 13.89 9.84 -15.34
C SER A 265 13.43 11.05 -14.52
N TYR A 266 12.87 12.06 -15.17
CA TYR A 266 12.48 13.28 -14.50
C TYR A 266 11.10 13.16 -13.84
N ALA A 267 11.05 13.34 -12.52
CA ALA A 267 9.84 13.62 -11.75
C ALA A 267 8.71 12.57 -11.80
N ASN A 268 8.97 11.34 -12.25
CA ASN A 268 7.96 10.27 -12.41
C ASN A 268 7.98 9.19 -11.30
N GLY A 269 8.69 9.45 -10.20
CA GLY A 269 8.78 8.58 -9.02
C GLY A 269 7.84 8.99 -7.88
N VAL A 270 7.94 8.31 -6.72
CA VAL A 270 7.32 8.72 -5.45
C VAL A 270 8.07 9.93 -4.90
N ASN A 271 7.75 11.11 -5.42
CA ASN A 271 8.59 12.30 -5.27
C ASN A 271 7.97 13.35 -4.34
N TRP A 272 8.81 14.05 -3.59
CA TRP A 272 8.48 15.23 -2.79
C TRP A 272 9.56 16.29 -2.99
N ARG A 273 9.28 17.33 -3.79
CA ARG A 273 10.28 18.28 -4.31
C ARG A 273 11.11 18.93 -3.20
N SER A 274 10.45 19.45 -2.15
CA SER A 274 11.11 20.16 -1.06
C SER A 274 11.94 19.24 -0.15
N GLY A 275 11.75 17.92 -0.24
CA GLY A 275 12.51 16.93 0.51
C GLY A 275 13.74 16.47 -0.26
N ARG A 276 13.56 15.51 -1.18
CA ARG A 276 14.67 14.90 -1.95
C ARG A 276 14.67 15.29 -3.44
N GLY A 277 13.86 16.27 -3.84
CA GLY A 277 13.80 16.76 -5.21
C GLY A 277 12.96 15.88 -6.15
N TYR A 278 13.19 16.02 -7.46
CA TYR A 278 12.43 15.33 -8.51
C TYR A 278 13.09 14.04 -9.04
N ASN A 279 14.29 13.72 -8.56
CA ASN A 279 15.11 12.60 -9.02
C ASN A 279 15.38 11.56 -7.92
N TYR A 280 14.54 11.56 -6.88
CA TYR A 280 14.60 10.59 -5.80
C TYR A 280 13.19 10.13 -5.41
N SER A 281 12.95 8.82 -5.53
CA SER A 281 11.71 8.16 -5.15
C SER A 281 11.82 7.57 -3.75
N TYR A 282 10.98 8.03 -2.82
CA TYR A 282 10.96 7.53 -1.43
C TYR A 282 10.66 6.03 -1.33
N GLN A 283 11.12 5.42 -0.25
CA GLN A 283 10.83 4.02 0.10
C GLN A 283 9.45 3.90 0.73
N VAL A 284 9.17 4.73 1.74
CA VAL A 284 7.86 4.76 2.41
C VAL A 284 7.19 6.09 2.13
N SER A 285 5.90 6.03 1.84
CA SER A 285 5.00 7.18 1.81
C SER A 285 3.71 6.77 2.50
N GLU A 286 3.29 7.54 3.48
CA GLU A 286 1.97 7.40 4.11
C GLU A 286 1.28 8.75 4.15
N MET A 287 0.03 8.80 3.69
CA MET A 287 -0.83 9.96 3.86
C MET A 287 -1.97 9.61 4.81
N LYS A 288 -2.16 10.44 5.83
CA LYS A 288 -3.08 10.16 6.92
C LYS A 288 -3.77 11.41 7.43
N VAL A 289 -5.04 11.27 7.80
CA VAL A 289 -5.87 12.35 8.34
C VAL A 289 -6.25 12.11 9.79
N ARG A 290 -6.42 13.19 10.54
CA ARG A 290 -6.96 13.13 11.91
C ARG A 290 -7.91 14.30 12.12
N LEU A 291 -9.08 14.01 12.68
CA LEU A 291 -10.04 15.06 13.03
C LEU A 291 -9.45 15.95 14.14
N THR A 292 -9.47 17.27 13.94
CA THR A 292 -9.00 18.29 14.90
C THR A 292 -10.15 18.94 15.65
#